data_AF-A0A935XGW7-F1
#
_entry.id   AF-A0A935XGW7-F1
#
_cell.length_a   1.000
_cell.length_b   1.000
_cell.length_c   1.000
_cell.angle_alpha   90.00
_cell.angle_beta   90.00
_cell.angle_gamma   90.00
#
_symmetry.space_group_name_H-M   'P 1'
#
loop_
_entity.id
_entity.type
_entity.pdbx_description
1 polymer ?
#
loop_
_entity_poly.entity_id
_entity_poly.type
_entity_poly.pdbx_seq_one_letter_code
_entity_poly.pdbx_strand_id
1 'polypeptide(L)'
;MTNPAKRRSRRPRRGKPDAHLPQHSSVSTSREAYAETRRWLLAQHGPTCAYCGVESNPRNITLDHVTPRKGQTAYDRRDNLVLACKRCNTAKADKPFLMYLLAQRVRAENLARYGQHLSDGILDIVRPLAGDVAPLPPKIEMRPRMVYGGDDHDDSPYSESPYRATA
;
A
#
# COMPACT_ATOMS: atom_id res chain seq x y z
N MET A 1 -55.48 -36.01 21.60
CA MET A 1 -55.20 -34.80 20.79
C MET A 1 -53.86 -34.22 21.24
N THR A 2 -52.74 -34.71 20.68
CA THR A 2 -51.38 -34.37 21.11
C THR A 2 -50.80 -33.29 20.20
N ASN A 3 -50.47 -32.14 20.78
CA ASN A 3 -49.98 -30.94 20.10
C ASN A 3 -48.47 -31.09 19.74
N PRO A 4 -48.02 -30.93 18.47
CA PRO A 4 -46.61 -31.09 18.13
C PRO A 4 -45.81 -29.82 18.47
N ALA A 5 -44.80 -29.98 19.32
CA ALA A 5 -43.87 -28.92 19.73
C ALA A 5 -43.01 -28.43 18.54
N LYS A 6 -43.02 -27.11 18.29
CA LYS A 6 -42.20 -26.44 17.25
C LYS A 6 -40.70 -26.61 17.54
N ARG A 7 -39.97 -27.27 16.63
CA ARG A 7 -38.51 -27.34 16.61
C ARG A 7 -37.91 -25.93 16.44
N ARG A 8 -37.15 -25.45 17.44
CA ARG A 8 -36.36 -24.21 17.35
C ARG A 8 -35.12 -24.44 16.47
N SER A 9 -34.95 -23.65 15.42
CA SER A 9 -33.75 -23.65 14.59
C SER A 9 -32.55 -23.10 15.36
N ARG A 10 -31.42 -23.83 15.33
CA ARG A 10 -30.16 -23.40 15.95
C ARG A 10 -29.49 -22.35 15.05
N ARG A 11 -29.18 -21.18 15.61
CA ARG A 11 -28.46 -20.08 14.93
C ARG A 11 -26.98 -20.46 14.76
N PRO A 12 -26.35 -20.28 13.60
CA PRO A 12 -24.93 -20.59 13.45
C PRO A 12 -24.08 -19.58 14.22
N ARG A 13 -23.01 -20.06 14.86
CA ARG A 13 -22.04 -19.24 15.60
C ARG A 13 -21.24 -18.39 14.62
N ARG A 14 -21.20 -17.07 14.85
CA ARG A 14 -20.42 -16.10 14.09
C ARG A 14 -18.93 -16.31 14.39
N GLY A 15 -18.19 -16.92 13.46
CA GLY A 15 -16.73 -16.99 13.53
C GLY A 15 -16.11 -15.59 13.42
N LYS A 16 -14.98 -15.37 14.09
CA LYS A 16 -14.13 -14.17 13.89
C LYS A 16 -13.56 -14.21 12.47
N PRO A 17 -13.59 -13.12 11.69
CA PRO A 17 -12.83 -13.08 10.46
C PRO A 17 -11.38 -12.73 10.80
N ASP A 18 -10.53 -13.76 10.83
CA ASP A 18 -9.09 -13.63 10.66
C ASP A 18 -8.77 -13.29 9.20
N ALA A 19 -7.65 -12.56 9.03
CA ALA A 19 -6.92 -12.26 7.80
C ALA A 19 -7.58 -11.31 6.77
N HIS A 20 -6.87 -10.23 6.49
CA HIS A 20 -7.13 -9.24 5.44
C HIS A 20 -7.16 -9.92 4.06
N LEU A 21 -8.33 -10.37 3.62
CA LEU A 21 -8.58 -10.76 2.24
C LEU A 21 -8.54 -9.50 1.36
N PRO A 22 -7.73 -9.45 0.28
CA PRO A 22 -7.71 -8.31 -0.62
C PRO A 22 -9.10 -8.19 -1.28
N GLN A 23 -9.83 -7.13 -0.92
CA GLN A 23 -11.14 -6.83 -1.48
C GLN A 23 -10.97 -6.32 -2.92
N HIS A 24 -11.09 -7.21 -3.90
CA HIS A 24 -11.19 -6.86 -5.31
C HIS A 24 -12.59 -6.31 -5.62
N SER A 25 -12.84 -5.03 -5.37
CA SER A 25 -14.11 -4.38 -5.74
C SER A 25 -14.10 -4.00 -7.23
N SER A 26 -15.09 -4.46 -7.98
CA SER A 26 -15.18 -4.40 -9.44
C SER A 26 -15.73 -3.10 -10.04
N VAL A 27 -15.87 -2.02 -9.25
CA VAL A 27 -16.46 -0.74 -9.71
C VAL A 27 -15.47 0.10 -10.52
N SER A 28 -15.96 0.75 -11.58
CA SER A 28 -15.24 1.79 -12.30
C SER A 28 -14.93 2.94 -11.34
N THR A 29 -13.66 3.33 -11.21
CA THR A 29 -13.30 4.32 -10.19
C THR A 29 -13.73 5.71 -10.65
N SER A 30 -14.60 6.36 -9.88
CA SER A 30 -14.74 7.81 -9.92
C SER A 30 -13.36 8.47 -9.74
N ARG A 31 -13.22 9.75 -10.11
CA ARG A 31 -11.98 10.53 -9.84
C ARG A 31 -11.53 10.42 -8.37
N GLU A 32 -12.49 10.26 -7.46
CA GLU A 32 -12.25 10.07 -6.03
C GLU A 32 -11.55 8.75 -5.72
N ALA A 33 -12.02 7.64 -6.30
CA ALA A 33 -11.40 6.32 -6.08
C ALA A 33 -10.00 6.22 -6.71
N TYR A 34 -9.73 6.94 -7.80
CA TYR A 34 -8.37 7.10 -8.33
C TYR A 34 -7.47 7.89 -7.35
N ALA A 35 -7.97 8.99 -6.80
CA ALA A 35 -7.25 9.79 -5.80
C ALA A 35 -7.02 9.03 -4.49
N GLU A 36 -7.99 8.20 -4.07
CA GLU A 36 -7.88 7.32 -2.91
C GLU A 36 -6.83 6.23 -3.13
N THR A 37 -6.85 5.57 -4.29
CA THR A 37 -5.85 4.57 -4.66
C THR A 37 -4.45 5.16 -4.61
N ARG A 38 -4.28 6.40 -5.09
CA ARG A 38 -3.00 7.12 -5.03
C ARG A 38 -2.58 7.41 -3.61
N ARG A 39 -3.48 7.91 -2.76
CA ARG A 39 -3.20 8.19 -1.34
C ARG A 39 -2.80 6.91 -0.61
N TRP A 40 -3.52 5.82 -0.84
CA TRP A 40 -3.21 4.53 -0.25
C TRP A 40 -1.82 4.02 -0.69
N LEU A 41 -1.51 4.02 -1.99
CA LEU A 41 -0.21 3.57 -2.48
C LEU A 41 0.96 4.40 -1.95
N LEU A 42 0.78 5.73 -1.85
CA LEU A 42 1.78 6.62 -1.24
C LEU A 42 1.99 6.30 0.24
N ALA A 43 0.93 5.98 0.98
CA ALA A 43 1.04 5.59 2.38
C ALA A 43 1.81 4.25 2.53
N GLN A 44 1.58 3.29 1.64
CA GLN A 44 2.26 1.99 1.67
C GLN A 44 3.74 2.10 1.28
N HIS A 45 4.02 2.63 0.09
CA HIS A 45 5.33 2.53 -0.55
C HIS A 45 6.14 3.83 -0.56
N GLY A 46 5.59 4.92 -0.02
CA GLY A 46 6.15 6.25 -0.22
C GLY A 46 6.00 6.70 -1.68
N PRO A 47 6.61 7.83 -2.08
CA PRO A 47 6.58 8.30 -3.45
C PRO A 47 7.60 7.56 -4.34
N THR A 48 7.57 6.22 -4.30
CA THR A 48 8.52 5.36 -5.01
C THR A 48 7.91 4.84 -6.30
N CYS A 49 8.65 4.94 -7.41
CA CYS A 49 8.19 4.44 -8.70
C CYS A 49 8.24 2.90 -8.77
N ALA A 50 7.13 2.26 -9.09
CA ALA A 50 7.03 0.79 -9.21
C ALA A 50 7.81 0.21 -10.40
N TYR A 51 8.27 1.05 -11.34
CA TYR A 51 9.08 0.58 -12.48
C TYR A 51 10.58 0.75 -12.25
N CYS A 52 11.03 1.93 -11.83
CA CYS A 52 12.46 2.18 -11.67
C CYS A 52 12.95 2.10 -10.22
N GLY A 53 12.05 2.01 -9.23
CA GLY A 53 12.40 1.95 -7.81
C GLY A 53 12.92 3.27 -7.24
N VAL A 54 12.97 4.34 -8.05
CA VAL A 54 13.48 5.65 -7.62
C VAL A 54 12.37 6.44 -6.92
N GLU A 55 12.71 7.02 -5.78
CA GLU A 55 11.86 7.97 -5.08
C GLU A 55 11.73 9.27 -5.89
N SER A 56 10.49 9.71 -6.08
CA SER A 56 10.14 10.93 -6.79
C SER A 56 9.51 11.92 -5.81
N ASN A 57 9.44 13.20 -6.20
CA ASN A 57 8.58 14.14 -5.49
C ASN A 57 7.13 13.61 -5.46
N PRO A 58 6.46 13.57 -4.29
CA PRO A 58 5.05 13.19 -4.18
C PRO A 58 4.10 13.98 -5.08
N ARG A 59 4.47 15.15 -5.61
CA ARG A 59 3.65 15.91 -6.57
C ARG A 59 3.79 15.41 -8.01
N ASN A 60 4.93 14.80 -8.35
CA ASN A 60 5.25 14.37 -9.72
C ASN A 60 4.98 12.89 -9.98
N ILE A 61 4.66 12.13 -8.93
CA ILE A 61 4.31 10.72 -9.05
C ILE A 61 2.82 10.55 -9.40
N THR A 62 2.56 9.81 -10.46
CA THR A 62 1.22 9.57 -11.01
C THR A 62 0.83 8.11 -10.80
N LEU A 63 -0.45 7.76 -11.02
CA LEU A 63 -0.79 6.36 -11.19
C LEU A 63 -0.72 5.99 -12.67
N ASP A 64 -0.15 4.83 -12.95
CA ASP A 64 -0.13 4.22 -14.28
C ASP A 64 -0.92 2.91 -14.26
N HIS A 65 -1.61 2.63 -15.35
CA HIS A 65 -2.29 1.37 -15.59
C HIS A 65 -1.27 0.36 -16.06
N VAL A 66 -1.07 -0.73 -15.31
CA VAL A 66 -0.11 -1.76 -15.70
C VAL A 66 -0.51 -2.34 -17.04
N THR A 67 -1.72 -2.89 -17.16
CA THR A 67 -2.25 -3.40 -18.44
C THR A 67 -3.05 -2.31 -19.18
N PRO A 68 -2.80 -2.08 -20.48
CA PRO A 68 -3.47 -1.03 -21.26
C PRO A 68 -4.97 -1.31 -21.51
N ARG A 69 -5.74 -0.24 -21.72
CA ARG A 69 -7.21 -0.17 -21.73
C ARG A 69 -7.95 -0.89 -22.89
N LYS A 70 -7.31 -1.70 -23.73
CA LYS A 70 -7.99 -2.31 -24.90
C LYS A 70 -8.83 -3.55 -24.49
N GLY A 71 -10.14 -3.35 -24.38
CA GLY A 71 -11.15 -4.40 -24.15
C GLY A 71 -12.24 -3.98 -23.15
N GLN A 72 -13.34 -4.73 -23.03
CA GLN A 72 -14.45 -4.52 -22.06
C GLN A 72 -14.01 -4.52 -20.57
N THR A 73 -12.71 -4.62 -20.31
CA THR A 73 -12.06 -4.77 -19.01
C THR A 73 -11.14 -3.59 -18.69
N ALA A 74 -11.45 -2.40 -19.21
CA ALA A 74 -10.84 -1.13 -18.80
C ALA A 74 -11.26 -0.78 -17.36
N TYR A 75 -10.74 -1.55 -16.41
CA TYR A 75 -11.00 -1.37 -15.00
C TYR A 75 -9.93 -0.43 -14.46
N ASP A 76 -10.32 0.78 -14.07
CA ASP A 76 -9.51 1.69 -13.25
C ASP A 76 -9.37 1.15 -11.80
N ARG A 77 -9.38 -0.16 -11.63
CA ARG A 77 -9.28 -0.81 -10.34
C ARG A 77 -7.87 -0.67 -9.80
N ARG A 78 -7.83 -0.62 -8.47
CA ARG A 78 -6.59 -0.58 -7.71
C ARG A 78 -5.65 -1.75 -8.05
N ASP A 79 -6.18 -2.92 -8.39
CA ASP A 79 -5.44 -4.12 -8.79
C ASP A 79 -4.79 -4.05 -10.20
N ASN A 80 -4.90 -2.91 -10.89
CA ASN A 80 -4.21 -2.62 -12.14
C ASN A 80 -3.46 -1.27 -12.10
N LEU A 81 -3.42 -0.59 -10.94
CA LEU A 81 -2.83 0.74 -10.80
C LEU A 81 -1.55 0.69 -9.94
N VAL A 82 -0.50 1.36 -10.39
CA VAL A 82 0.76 1.49 -9.65
C VAL A 82 1.28 2.92 -9.66
N LEU A 83 2.11 3.27 -8.67
CA LEU A 83 2.83 4.53 -8.68
C LEU A 83 3.93 4.53 -9.75
N ALA A 84 3.92 5.54 -10.62
CA ALA A 84 4.91 5.70 -11.67
C ALA A 84 5.42 7.15 -11.72
N CYS A 85 6.74 7.33 -11.86
CA CYS A 85 7.30 8.63 -12.15
C CYS A 85 6.97 9.06 -13.59
N LYS A 86 6.92 10.37 -13.86
CA LYS A 86 6.62 10.91 -15.19
C LYS A 86 7.47 10.28 -16.31
N ARG A 87 8.77 10.10 -16.07
CA ARG A 87 9.69 9.47 -17.05
C ARG A 87 9.27 8.05 -17.42
N CYS A 88 9.01 7.20 -16.43
CA CYS A 88 8.61 5.82 -16.67
C CYS A 88 7.21 5.74 -17.28
N ASN A 89 6.28 6.54 -16.77
CA ASN A 89 4.91 6.60 -17.28
C ASN A 89 4.88 6.99 -18.78
N THR A 90 5.61 8.05 -19.17
CA THR A 90 5.75 8.44 -20.58
C THR A 90 6.52 7.40 -21.41
N ALA A 91 7.56 6.75 -20.85
CA ALA A 91 8.32 5.74 -21.58
C ALA A 91 7.53 4.46 -21.84
N LYS A 92 6.63 4.10 -20.92
CA LYS A 92 5.69 2.99 -21.08
C LYS A 92 4.57 3.37 -22.04
N ALA A 93 3.89 4.49 -21.79
CA ALA A 93 2.75 4.96 -22.58
C ALA A 93 1.79 3.79 -22.88
N ASP A 94 1.45 3.59 -24.16
CA ASP A 94 0.53 2.54 -24.61
C ASP A 94 1.22 1.19 -24.90
N LYS A 95 2.50 1.03 -24.54
CA LYS A 95 3.21 -0.23 -24.76
C LYS A 95 2.59 -1.35 -23.92
N PRO A 96 2.51 -2.58 -24.46
CA PRO A 96 2.20 -3.75 -23.67
C PRO A 96 3.14 -3.84 -22.47
N PHE A 97 2.59 -3.99 -21.27
CA PHE A 97 3.35 -3.94 -20.03
C PHE A 97 4.46 -4.98 -20.01
N LEU A 98 4.18 -6.18 -20.50
CA LEU A 98 5.15 -7.27 -20.60
C LEU A 98 6.40 -6.86 -21.40
N MET A 99 6.21 -6.22 -22.56
CA MET A 99 7.33 -5.71 -23.36
C MET A 99 8.12 -4.62 -22.61
N TYR A 100 7.42 -3.76 -21.87
CA TYR A 100 8.07 -2.73 -21.06
C TYR A 100 8.89 -3.34 -19.91
N LEU A 101 8.41 -4.42 -19.28
CA LEU A 101 9.13 -5.13 -18.22
C LEU A 101 10.37 -5.86 -18.76
N LEU A 102 10.23 -6.59 -19.87
CA LEU A 102 11.32 -7.37 -20.45
C LEU A 102 12.49 -6.50 -20.93
N ALA A 103 12.23 -5.24 -21.29
CA ALA A 103 13.28 -4.31 -21.72
C ALA A 103 14.29 -3.99 -20.60
N GLN A 104 13.91 -4.08 -19.32
CA GLN A 104 14.80 -3.87 -18.18
C GLN A 104 14.34 -4.70 -16.99
N ARG A 105 15.13 -5.72 -16.62
CA ARG A 105 14.82 -6.66 -15.52
C ARG A 105 14.42 -5.97 -14.22
N VAL A 106 15.08 -4.86 -13.87
CA VAL A 106 14.77 -4.02 -12.69
C VAL A 106 13.30 -3.60 -12.63
N ARG A 107 12.63 -3.46 -13.78
CA ARG A 107 11.20 -3.13 -13.83
C ARG A 107 10.31 -4.28 -13.35
N ALA A 108 10.63 -5.51 -13.72
CA ALA A 108 9.90 -6.68 -13.23
C ALA A 108 10.12 -6.85 -11.72
N GLU A 109 11.36 -6.68 -11.26
CA GLU A 109 11.71 -6.76 -9.84
C GLU A 109 10.97 -5.72 -8.99
N ASN A 110 11.00 -4.46 -9.42
CA ASN A 110 10.29 -3.39 -8.73
C ASN A 110 8.78 -3.54 -8.82
N LEU A 111 8.24 -4.01 -9.94
CA LEU A 111 6.81 -4.23 -10.07
C LEU A 111 6.35 -5.38 -9.17
N ALA A 112 7.13 -6.46 -9.03
CA ALA A 112 6.86 -7.52 -8.07
C ALA A 112 6.86 -7.00 -6.61
N ARG A 113 7.75 -6.05 -6.33
CA ARG A 113 7.95 -5.48 -4.99
C ARG A 113 6.88 -4.47 -4.59
N TYR A 114 6.58 -3.51 -5.46
CA TYR A 114 5.66 -2.38 -5.19
C TYR A 114 4.25 -2.62 -5.76
N GLY A 115 4.03 -3.72 -6.47
CA GLY A 115 2.76 -4.08 -7.10
C GLY A 115 2.10 -5.32 -6.48
N GLN A 116 2.37 -5.64 -5.22
CA GLN A 116 1.83 -6.85 -4.57
C GLN A 116 0.28 -6.87 -4.49
N HIS A 117 -0.37 -5.72 -4.65
CA HIS A 117 -1.83 -5.58 -4.68
C HIS A 117 -2.44 -5.76 -6.07
N LEU A 118 -1.61 -5.98 -7.09
CA LEU A 118 -2.09 -6.21 -8.45
C LEU A 118 -2.83 -7.55 -8.54
N SER A 119 -3.66 -7.69 -9.57
CA SER A 119 -4.41 -8.93 -9.79
C SER A 119 -3.49 -10.15 -9.95
N ASP A 120 -3.98 -11.31 -9.54
CA ASP A 120 -3.21 -12.57 -9.63
C ASP A 120 -2.69 -12.82 -11.04
N GLY A 121 -3.50 -12.55 -12.08
CA GLY A 121 -3.05 -12.71 -13.48
C GLY A 121 -1.88 -11.79 -13.86
N ILE A 122 -1.75 -10.61 -13.26
CA ILE A 122 -0.56 -9.77 -13.45
C ILE A 122 0.62 -10.34 -12.65
N LEU A 123 0.39 -10.73 -11.39
CA LEU A 123 1.44 -11.25 -10.52
C LEU A 123 2.04 -12.58 -11.01
N ASP A 124 1.23 -13.45 -11.60
CA ASP A 124 1.65 -14.72 -12.20
C ASP A 124 2.60 -14.50 -13.38
N ILE A 125 2.48 -13.38 -14.09
CA ILE A 125 3.41 -12.97 -15.14
C ILE A 125 4.64 -12.29 -14.56
N VAL A 126 4.47 -11.42 -13.57
CA VAL A 126 5.55 -10.57 -13.05
C VAL A 126 6.54 -11.36 -12.19
N ARG A 127 6.06 -12.26 -11.31
CA ARG A 127 6.92 -13.01 -10.36
C ARG A 127 8.00 -13.86 -11.07
N PRO A 128 7.70 -14.65 -12.11
CA PRO A 128 8.72 -15.40 -12.82
C PRO A 128 9.78 -14.52 -13.50
N LEU A 129 9.37 -13.33 -13.98
CA LEU A 129 10.29 -12.38 -14.62
C LEU A 129 11.23 -11.70 -13.60
N ALA A 130 10.70 -11.46 -12.40
CA ALA A 130 11.41 -10.82 -11.30
C ALA A 130 12.43 -11.76 -10.62
N GLY A 131 12.20 -13.08 -10.64
CA GLY A 131 12.99 -14.05 -9.90
C GLY A 131 12.82 -13.90 -8.38
N ASP A 132 13.84 -14.28 -7.62
CA ASP A 132 13.83 -14.24 -6.15
C ASP A 132 13.97 -12.80 -5.63
N VAL A 133 12.88 -12.04 -5.67
CA VAL A 133 12.82 -10.70 -5.10
C VAL A 133 12.50 -10.79 -3.62
N ALA A 134 13.47 -10.39 -2.79
CA ALA A 134 13.21 -10.22 -1.36
C ALA A 134 12.07 -9.20 -1.16
N PRO A 135 11.05 -9.53 -0.33
CA PRO A 135 9.98 -8.60 -0.01
C PRO A 135 10.56 -7.34 0.64
N LEU A 136 9.85 -6.21 0.51
CA LEU A 136 10.22 -5.00 1.23
C LEU A 136 10.31 -5.32 2.73
N PRO A 137 11.33 -4.80 3.44
CA PRO A 137 11.29 -4.84 4.89
C PRO A 137 9.98 -4.19 5.35
N PRO A 138 9.28 -4.78 6.34
CA PRO A 138 8.07 -4.18 6.86
C PRO A 138 8.40 -2.76 7.32
N LYS A 139 7.51 -1.79 7.02
CA LYS A 139 7.66 -0.44 7.56
C LYS A 139 7.68 -0.55 9.07
N ILE A 140 8.81 -0.18 9.68
CA ILE A 140 8.87 0.07 11.11
C ILE A 140 7.97 1.28 11.33
N GLU A 141 6.76 1.06 11.83
CA GLU A 141 5.95 2.16 12.34
C GLU A 141 6.81 2.85 13.40
N MET A 142 7.24 4.09 13.13
CA MET A 142 7.94 4.89 14.12
C MET A 142 6.99 5.04 15.29
N ARG A 143 7.21 4.24 16.34
CA ARG A 143 6.45 4.37 17.59
C ARG A 143 6.57 5.85 17.98
N PRO A 144 5.47 6.51 18.38
CA PRO A 144 5.55 7.88 18.84
C PRO A 144 6.65 7.96 19.87
N ARG A 145 7.60 8.88 19.66
CA ARG A 145 8.70 9.11 20.61
C ARG A 145 8.05 9.34 21.97
N MET A 146 8.33 8.47 22.93
CA MET A 146 7.85 8.64 24.30
C MET A 146 8.42 9.96 24.80
N VAL A 147 7.59 11.00 24.80
CA VAL A 147 7.91 12.27 25.47
C VAL A 147 7.62 11.99 26.93
N TYR A 148 8.67 11.80 27.74
CA TYR A 148 8.51 11.85 29.18
C TYR A 148 7.89 13.21 29.50
N GLY A 149 6.74 13.19 30.16
CA GLY A 149 5.95 14.37 30.45
C GLY A 149 6.79 15.45 31.12
N GLY A 150 6.48 16.70 30.85
CA GLY A 150 6.95 17.82 31.67
C GLY A 150 6.32 17.68 33.04
N ASP A 151 6.98 16.95 33.93
CA ASP A 151 6.68 17.02 35.34
C ASP A 151 7.19 18.40 35.80
N ASP A 152 6.28 19.35 35.96
CA ASP A 152 6.52 20.70 36.48
C ASP A 152 6.97 20.71 37.97
N HIS A 153 7.37 19.56 38.49
CA HIS A 153 8.07 19.45 39.77
C HIS A 153 9.57 19.47 39.51
N ASP A 154 10.13 20.68 39.45
CA ASP A 154 11.55 20.94 39.67
C ASP A 154 11.89 20.64 41.14
N ASP A 155 11.78 19.37 41.52
CA ASP A 155 12.29 18.83 42.79
C ASP A 155 13.75 18.36 42.55
N SER A 156 14.51 19.19 41.82
CA SER A 156 15.93 18.96 41.61
C SER A 156 16.63 19.07 42.96
N PRO A 157 17.33 18.02 43.44
CA PRO A 157 18.03 18.04 44.72
C PRO A 157 19.24 19.00 44.74
N TYR A 158 19.45 19.77 43.66
CA TYR A 158 20.49 20.79 43.52
C TYR A 158 19.95 22.22 43.65
N SER A 159 18.76 22.40 44.22
CA SER A 159 18.17 23.73 44.47
C SER A 159 19.07 24.66 45.31
N GLU A 160 19.97 24.08 46.13
CA GLU A 160 20.94 24.81 46.97
C GLU A 160 22.37 24.88 46.38
N SER A 161 22.53 24.77 45.06
CA SER A 161 23.85 24.92 44.43
C SER A 161 24.42 26.33 44.64
N PRO A 162 25.66 26.47 45.17
CA PRO A 162 26.29 27.76 45.44
C PRO A 162 26.64 28.57 44.17
N TYR A 163 26.40 28.00 42.98
CA TYR A 163 26.61 28.64 41.68
C TYR A 163 25.34 29.30 41.11
N ARG A 164 24.21 29.27 41.83
CA ARG A 164 23.01 30.02 41.44
C ARG A 164 23.23 31.50 41.77
N ALA A 165 23.92 32.21 40.88
CA ALA A 165 24.15 33.64 40.99
C ALA A 165 22.80 34.39 41.08
N THR A 166 22.62 35.19 42.12
CA THR A 166 21.48 36.09 42.31
C THR A 166 21.49 37.16 41.21
N ALA A 167 20.39 37.27 40.47
CA ALA A 167 20.11 38.38 39.56
C ALA A 167 19.79 39.67 40.32
#